data_AF-A0ABD5Z477-F1
#
_entry.id   AF-A0ABD5Z477-F1
#
_cell.length_a   1.000
_cell.length_b   1.000
_cell.length_c   1.000
_cell.angle_alpha   90.00
_cell.angle_beta   90.00
_cell.angle_gamma   90.00
#
_symmetry.space_group_name_H-M   'P 1'
#
loop_
_entity.id
_entity.type
_entity.pdbx_description
1 polymer ?
#
loop_
_entity_poly.entity_id
_entity_poly.type
_entity_poly.pdbx_seq_one_letter_code
_entity_poly.pdbx_strand_id
1 'polypeptide(L)'
;MTLRVGRALRSGAAQLVTPVGVCLYLAYALLFTVFQSTVYGLVSRLFASRSGSLVLTPVTSPLGYHASYPVYALALAVTGLGLVSLTVVLTRAFARGCQHGLPPGVFRRRAGWAVFHFVVGGLTVALVVAAGTLLFVVPGVLAYLGMLFTQFYIAVEDAPFPRAIRRSWRATAGHRLRVLALVASFGVFSLLDAFVAVFLTNRLFGLVPFVALEVLEVFLNTVVFVFSMATMADAYRQLRAESYVTD
;
A
#
# COMPACT_ATOMS: atom_id res chain seq x y z
N MET A 1 -1.34 14.46 23.34
CA MET A 1 -1.78 13.09 23.67
C MET A 1 -0.87 12.12 22.94
N THR A 2 -0.19 11.23 23.67
CA THR A 2 0.84 10.36 23.12
C THR A 2 0.33 9.37 22.07
N LEU A 3 1.13 9.08 21.03
CA LEU A 3 0.84 8.03 20.04
C LEU A 3 0.67 6.67 20.73
N ARG A 4 -0.55 6.09 20.65
CA ARG A 4 -0.89 4.80 21.24
C ARG A 4 -1.00 3.73 20.15
N VAL A 5 0.11 3.03 19.92
CA VAL A 5 0.22 1.97 18.89
C VAL A 5 -0.89 0.91 19.04
N GLY A 6 -1.15 0.43 20.27
CA GLY A 6 -2.20 -0.57 20.52
C GLY A 6 -3.61 -0.09 20.18
N ARG A 7 -3.93 1.19 20.41
CA ARG A 7 -5.22 1.77 20.00
C ARG A 7 -5.34 1.85 18.48
N ALA A 8 -4.25 2.25 17.81
CA ALA A 8 -4.22 2.33 16.36
C ALA A 8 -4.45 0.96 15.71
N LEU A 9 -3.78 -0.09 16.22
CA LEU A 9 -3.96 -1.47 15.73
C LEU A 9 -5.40 -1.97 15.95
N ARG A 10 -5.98 -1.72 17.14
CA ARG A 10 -7.37 -2.11 17.42
C ARG A 10 -8.38 -1.37 16.55
N SER A 11 -8.15 -0.08 16.30
CA SER A 11 -8.97 0.72 15.38
C SER A 11 -8.87 0.21 13.95
N GLY A 12 -7.65 -0.14 13.49
CA GLY A 12 -7.43 -0.74 12.18
C GLY A 12 -8.20 -2.04 12.00
N ALA A 13 -8.16 -2.93 13.00
CA ALA A 13 -8.92 -4.17 13.00
C ALA A 13 -10.43 -3.93 12.97
N ALA A 14 -10.93 -2.97 13.76
CA ALA A 14 -12.35 -2.63 13.77
C ALA A 14 -12.83 -2.08 12.43
N GLN A 15 -12.01 -1.29 11.73
CA GLN A 15 -12.35 -0.71 10.43
C GLN A 15 -12.47 -1.75 9.32
N LEU A 16 -11.70 -2.84 9.36
CA LEU A 16 -11.79 -3.94 8.38
C LEU A 16 -13.17 -4.60 8.32
N VAL A 17 -13.87 -4.66 9.46
CA VAL A 17 -15.18 -5.33 9.58
C VAL A 17 -16.34 -4.39 9.21
N THR A 18 -16.06 -3.11 8.96
CA THR A 18 -17.10 -2.16 8.57
C THR A 18 -17.53 -2.34 7.11
N PRO A 19 -18.78 -2.00 6.74
CA PRO A 19 -19.25 -2.06 5.35
C PRO A 19 -18.33 -1.31 4.36
N VAL A 20 -17.82 -0.14 4.76
CA VAL A 20 -16.86 0.63 3.96
C VAL A 20 -15.52 -0.10 3.84
N GLY A 21 -15.00 -0.63 4.96
CA GLY A 21 -13.77 -1.42 4.97
C GLY A 21 -13.84 -2.63 4.04
N VAL A 22 -14.93 -3.41 4.12
CA VAL A 22 -15.17 -4.58 3.26
C VAL A 22 -15.32 -4.18 1.79
N CYS A 23 -16.09 -3.13 1.49
CA CYS A 23 -16.27 -2.67 0.11
C CYS A 23 -14.93 -2.22 -0.51
N LEU A 24 -14.14 -1.42 0.22
CA LEU A 24 -12.84 -0.96 -0.25
C LEU A 24 -11.82 -2.10 -0.32
N TYR A 25 -11.88 -3.06 0.60
CA TYR A 25 -11.10 -4.29 0.56
C TYR A 25 -11.37 -5.07 -0.73
N LEU A 26 -12.64 -5.36 -1.03
CA LEU A 26 -13.01 -6.13 -2.23
C LEU A 26 -12.61 -5.40 -3.52
N ALA A 27 -12.83 -4.08 -3.57
CA ALA A 27 -12.45 -3.27 -4.71
C ALA A 27 -10.92 -3.21 -4.91
N TYR A 28 -10.14 -3.10 -3.81
CA TYR A 28 -8.69 -3.16 -3.87
C TYR A 28 -8.22 -4.55 -4.29
N ALA A 29 -8.71 -5.61 -3.65
CA ALA A 29 -8.33 -6.99 -3.91
C ALA A 29 -8.52 -7.34 -5.39
N LEU A 30 -9.72 -7.05 -5.93
CA LEU A 30 -10.04 -7.35 -7.33
C LEU A 30 -9.11 -6.60 -8.28
N LEU A 31 -8.89 -5.31 -8.05
CA LEU A 31 -8.03 -4.50 -8.91
C LEU A 31 -6.56 -4.91 -8.78
N PHE A 32 -6.12 -5.28 -7.57
CA PHE A 32 -4.77 -5.74 -7.28
C PHE A 32 -4.50 -7.11 -7.91
N THR A 33 -5.46 -8.04 -7.91
CA THR A 33 -5.36 -9.31 -8.64
C THR A 33 -5.12 -9.08 -10.12
N VAL A 34 -5.90 -8.20 -10.75
CA VAL A 34 -5.73 -7.89 -12.18
C VAL A 34 -4.36 -7.28 -12.42
N PHE A 35 -3.94 -6.32 -11.60
CA PHE A 35 -2.61 -5.70 -11.70
C PHE A 35 -1.49 -6.74 -11.56
N GLN A 36 -1.49 -7.54 -10.49
CA GLN A 36 -0.49 -8.57 -10.23
C GLN A 36 -0.43 -9.61 -11.34
N SER A 37 -1.59 -10.11 -11.79
CA SER A 37 -1.65 -11.07 -12.89
C SER A 37 -1.09 -10.51 -14.20
N THR A 38 -1.36 -9.23 -14.47
CA THR A 38 -0.82 -8.52 -15.64
C THR A 38 0.71 -8.37 -15.54
N VAL A 39 1.24 -8.07 -14.35
CA VAL A 39 2.68 -8.01 -14.10
C VAL A 39 3.31 -9.38 -14.33
N TYR A 40 2.78 -10.45 -13.73
CA TYR A 40 3.30 -11.81 -13.91
C TYR A 40 3.24 -12.27 -15.36
N GLY A 41 2.16 -11.95 -16.09
CA GLY A 41 2.03 -12.23 -17.52
C GLY A 41 3.05 -11.49 -18.38
N LEU A 42 3.30 -10.21 -18.09
CA LEU A 42 4.31 -9.43 -18.81
C LEU A 42 5.73 -9.94 -18.52
N VAL A 43 6.05 -10.19 -17.26
CA VAL A 43 7.37 -10.67 -16.82
C VAL A 43 7.64 -12.04 -17.46
N SER A 44 6.74 -13.00 -17.32
CA SER A 44 6.92 -14.34 -17.92
C SER A 44 7.15 -14.28 -19.43
N ARG A 45 6.45 -13.40 -20.15
CA ARG A 45 6.66 -13.20 -21.58
C ARG A 45 8.02 -12.58 -21.91
N LEU A 46 8.43 -11.55 -21.18
CA LEU A 46 9.75 -10.93 -21.36
C LEU A 46 10.87 -11.92 -21.08
N PHE A 47 10.72 -12.76 -20.06
CA PHE A 47 11.65 -13.84 -19.76
C PHE A 47 11.67 -14.89 -20.87
N ALA A 48 10.51 -15.41 -21.29
CA ALA A 48 10.41 -16.38 -22.39
C ALA A 48 11.04 -15.87 -23.70
N SER A 49 10.92 -14.57 -23.99
CA SER A 49 11.55 -13.96 -25.17
C SER A 49 13.08 -13.87 -25.09
N ARG A 50 13.66 -13.94 -23.89
CA ARG A 50 15.10 -13.78 -23.64
C ARG A 50 15.82 -15.07 -23.24
N SER A 51 15.13 -16.06 -22.67
CA SER A 51 15.78 -17.19 -22.01
C SER A 51 16.07 -18.40 -22.89
N GLY A 52 15.53 -18.48 -24.12
CA GLY A 52 15.59 -19.74 -24.88
C GLY A 52 14.99 -20.92 -24.10
N SER A 53 15.20 -22.17 -24.55
CA SER A 53 14.61 -23.41 -24.00
C SER A 53 15.03 -23.80 -22.57
N LEU A 54 15.56 -22.87 -21.76
CA LEU A 54 15.73 -23.07 -20.32
C LEU A 54 14.34 -23.11 -19.68
N VAL A 55 13.82 -24.32 -19.48
CA VAL A 55 12.55 -24.62 -18.81
C VAL A 55 12.67 -24.28 -17.33
N LEU A 56 12.66 -22.99 -17.01
CA LEU A 56 12.13 -22.53 -15.72
C LEU A 56 10.62 -22.57 -15.88
N THR A 57 9.93 -23.30 -14.99
CA THR A 57 8.46 -23.34 -14.92
C THR A 57 7.90 -21.95 -15.20
N PRO A 58 7.12 -21.75 -16.27
CA PRO A 58 6.60 -20.43 -16.60
C PRO A 58 5.86 -19.90 -15.39
N VAL A 59 6.18 -18.68 -14.95
CA VAL A 59 5.32 -17.93 -14.02
C VAL A 59 4.05 -17.62 -14.82
N THR A 60 3.15 -18.60 -14.93
CA THR A 60 1.93 -18.47 -15.70
C THR A 60 1.11 -17.38 -15.05
N SER A 61 0.66 -16.40 -15.85
CA SER A 61 -0.27 -15.42 -15.33
C SER A 61 -1.46 -16.18 -14.75
N PRO A 62 -1.84 -15.92 -13.50
CA PRO A 62 -3.05 -16.40 -12.85
C PRO A 62 -4.30 -16.53 -13.72
N LEU A 63 -4.55 -15.49 -14.51
CA LEU A 63 -5.72 -15.32 -15.35
C LEU A 63 -5.55 -16.00 -16.72
N GLY A 64 -4.41 -16.67 -16.95
CA GLY A 64 -4.12 -17.47 -18.14
C GLY A 64 -4.19 -16.73 -19.48
N TYR A 65 -4.26 -15.39 -19.48
CA TYR A 65 -4.46 -14.64 -20.72
C TYR A 65 -3.13 -14.24 -21.35
N HIS A 66 -3.00 -14.52 -22.64
CA HIS A 66 -1.90 -14.08 -23.46
C HIS A 66 -2.35 -12.93 -24.34
N ALA A 67 -1.85 -11.73 -24.06
CA ALA A 67 -2.16 -10.54 -24.85
C ALA A 67 -0.93 -10.00 -25.58
N SER A 68 -1.07 -8.99 -26.43
CA SER A 68 0.06 -8.27 -27.04
C SER A 68 0.72 -7.32 -26.02
N TYR A 69 1.99 -6.96 -26.22
CA TYR A 69 2.69 -5.99 -25.35
C TYR A 69 1.92 -4.68 -25.11
N PRO A 70 1.31 -4.03 -26.12
CA PRO A 70 0.52 -2.81 -25.87
C PRO A 70 -0.70 -3.06 -24.98
N VAL A 71 -1.31 -4.25 -25.02
CA VAL A 71 -2.43 -4.60 -24.14
C VAL A 71 -1.96 -4.75 -22.70
N TYR A 72 -0.82 -5.40 -22.45
CA TYR A 72 -0.23 -5.42 -21.09
C TYR A 72 0.10 -4.02 -20.58
N ALA A 73 0.70 -3.18 -21.42
CA ALA A 73 1.02 -1.80 -21.04
C ALA A 73 -0.23 -0.99 -20.68
N LEU A 74 -1.29 -1.11 -21.49
CA LEU A 74 -2.57 -0.46 -21.21
C LEU A 74 -3.22 -1.01 -19.94
N ALA A 75 -3.25 -2.33 -19.76
CA ALA A 75 -3.80 -2.97 -18.57
C ALA A 75 -3.06 -2.51 -17.30
N LEU A 76 -1.72 -2.45 -17.32
CA LEU A 76 -0.92 -1.95 -16.21
C LEU A 76 -1.18 -0.47 -15.93
N ALA A 77 -1.30 0.36 -16.97
CA ALA A 77 -1.59 1.78 -16.80
C ALA A 77 -2.97 2.00 -16.16
N VAL A 78 -4.00 1.31 -16.65
CA VAL A 78 -5.38 1.42 -16.15
C VAL A 78 -5.49 0.89 -14.73
N THR A 79 -4.99 -0.31 -14.47
CA THR A 79 -5.06 -0.93 -13.13
C THR A 79 -4.17 -0.21 -12.13
N GLY A 80 -2.97 0.24 -12.53
CA GLY A 80 -2.08 1.04 -11.69
C GLY A 80 -2.69 2.39 -11.30
N LEU A 81 -3.27 3.12 -12.26
CA LEU A 81 -3.98 4.38 -11.97
C LEU A 81 -5.20 4.16 -11.09
N GLY A 82 -5.95 3.07 -11.33
CA GLY A 82 -7.07 2.68 -10.48
C GLY A 82 -6.62 2.38 -9.05
N LEU A 83 -5.52 1.65 -8.87
CA LEU A 83 -4.96 1.31 -7.56
C LEU A 83 -4.55 2.57 -6.80
N VAL A 84 -3.80 3.47 -7.44
CA VAL A 84 -3.41 4.75 -6.82
C VAL A 84 -4.64 5.56 -6.41
N SER A 85 -5.62 5.65 -7.30
CA SER A 85 -6.87 6.36 -7.02
C SER A 85 -7.61 5.74 -5.83
N LEU A 86 -7.64 4.41 -5.75
CA LEU A 86 -8.28 3.68 -4.68
C LEU A 86 -7.51 3.80 -3.36
N THR A 87 -6.18 3.85 -3.39
CA THR A 87 -5.35 4.15 -2.21
C THR A 87 -5.63 5.57 -1.69
N VAL A 88 -5.79 6.56 -2.56
CA VAL A 88 -6.19 7.92 -2.15
C VAL A 88 -7.57 7.90 -1.49
N VAL A 89 -8.53 7.18 -2.06
CA VAL A 89 -9.89 7.02 -1.49
C VAL A 89 -9.85 6.32 -0.14
N LEU A 90 -9.12 5.20 -0.01
CA LEU A 90 -8.88 4.48 1.26
C LEU A 90 -8.32 5.42 2.32
N THR A 91 -7.28 6.17 1.97
CA THR A 91 -6.62 7.12 2.87
C THR A 91 -7.61 8.17 3.37
N ARG A 92 -8.41 8.75 2.46
CA ARG A 92 -9.44 9.75 2.80
C ARG A 92 -10.57 9.17 3.65
N ALA A 93 -11.06 7.97 3.33
CA ALA A 93 -12.17 7.33 4.02
C ALA A 93 -11.79 6.98 5.47
N PHE A 94 -10.64 6.36 5.67
CA PHE A 94 -10.16 5.98 7.00
C PHE A 94 -9.73 7.20 7.83
N ALA A 95 -9.08 8.20 7.21
CA ALA A 95 -8.76 9.45 7.91
C ALA A 95 -10.01 10.22 8.38
N ARG A 96 -11.16 10.05 7.69
CA ARG A 96 -12.46 10.63 8.09
C ARG A 96 -13.27 9.73 9.01
N GLY A 97 -12.86 8.49 9.26
CA GLY A 97 -13.58 7.53 10.08
C GLY A 97 -14.92 7.11 9.47
N CYS A 98 -15.03 7.02 8.14
CA CYS A 98 -16.26 6.61 7.47
C CYS A 98 -16.54 5.12 7.73
N GLN A 99 -17.64 4.81 8.44
CA GLN A 99 -18.01 3.42 8.76
C GLN A 99 -19.22 2.91 7.97
N HIS A 100 -20.19 3.76 7.63
CA HIS A 100 -21.48 3.36 7.05
C HIS A 100 -21.72 3.85 5.61
N GLY A 101 -20.78 4.56 5.00
CA GLY A 101 -20.89 5.01 3.62
C GLY A 101 -19.76 5.93 3.20
N LEU A 102 -19.48 5.98 1.89
CA LEU A 102 -18.51 6.89 1.30
C LEU A 102 -19.23 8.19 0.88
N PRO A 103 -18.94 9.35 1.52
CA PRO A 103 -19.54 10.60 1.09
C PRO A 103 -19.05 10.97 -0.32
N PRO A 104 -19.91 11.55 -1.19
CA PRO A 104 -19.61 11.78 -2.61
C PRO A 104 -18.37 12.67 -2.85
N GLY A 105 -17.99 13.49 -1.88
CA GLY A 105 -16.79 14.32 -1.93
C GLY A 105 -15.46 13.57 -1.81
N VAL A 106 -15.45 12.31 -1.34
CA VAL A 106 -14.22 11.49 -1.22
C VAL A 106 -13.67 11.13 -2.60
N PHE A 107 -14.58 10.87 -3.55
CA PHE A 107 -14.27 10.44 -4.91
C PHE A 107 -14.02 11.62 -5.86
N ARG A 108 -14.80 12.71 -5.75
CA ARG A 108 -14.81 13.79 -6.75
C ARG A 108 -13.88 14.97 -6.48
N ARG A 109 -13.51 15.23 -5.23
CA ARG A 109 -12.74 16.45 -4.92
C ARG A 109 -11.28 16.29 -5.35
N ARG A 110 -10.90 17.02 -6.41
CA ARG A 110 -9.51 17.14 -6.90
C ARG A 110 -8.78 15.80 -7.06
N ALA A 111 -9.48 14.75 -7.51
CA ALA A 111 -8.93 13.40 -7.59
C ALA A 111 -7.66 13.34 -8.45
N GLY A 112 -7.67 13.93 -9.64
CA GLY A 112 -6.49 13.96 -10.52
C GLY A 112 -5.29 14.70 -9.91
N TRP A 113 -5.53 15.82 -9.22
CA TRP A 113 -4.48 16.57 -8.52
C TRP A 113 -3.88 15.79 -7.34
N ALA A 114 -4.74 15.16 -6.55
CA ALA A 114 -4.33 14.31 -5.44
C ALA A 114 -3.53 13.11 -5.94
N VAL A 115 -4.00 12.41 -6.97
CA VAL A 115 -3.30 11.27 -7.60
C VAL A 115 -1.94 11.69 -8.14
N PHE A 116 -1.86 12.80 -8.90
CA PHE A 116 -0.60 13.29 -9.43
C PHE A 116 0.42 13.56 -8.31
N HIS A 117 0.04 14.33 -7.29
CA HIS A 117 0.93 14.61 -6.18
C HIS A 117 1.23 13.39 -5.32
N PHE A 118 0.30 12.44 -5.23
CA PHE A 118 0.49 11.20 -4.50
C PHE A 118 1.56 10.33 -5.17
N VAL A 119 1.53 10.21 -6.51
CA VAL A 119 2.54 9.49 -7.29
C VAL A 119 3.89 10.20 -7.21
N VAL A 120 3.95 11.50 -7.52
CA VAL A 120 5.20 12.26 -7.53
C VAL A 120 5.81 12.34 -6.13
N GLY A 121 4.98 12.58 -5.12
CA GLY A 121 5.39 12.61 -3.71
C GLY A 121 5.88 11.25 -3.23
N GLY A 122 5.15 10.17 -3.55
CA GLY A 122 5.56 8.81 -3.25
C GLY A 122 6.90 8.44 -3.89
N LEU A 123 7.08 8.76 -5.17
CA LEU A 123 8.34 8.52 -5.88
C LEU A 123 9.50 9.32 -5.27
N THR A 124 9.27 10.59 -4.92
CA THR A 124 10.26 11.44 -4.26
C THR A 124 10.69 10.83 -2.92
N VAL A 125 9.73 10.41 -2.10
CA VAL A 125 10.01 9.75 -0.80
C VAL A 125 10.79 8.45 -1.03
N ALA A 126 10.37 7.63 -1.99
CA ALA A 126 11.06 6.38 -2.31
C ALA A 126 12.52 6.61 -2.73
N LEU A 127 12.78 7.60 -3.58
CA LEU A 127 14.14 7.98 -3.99
C LEU A 127 14.98 8.47 -2.81
N VAL A 128 14.42 9.30 -1.92
CA VAL A 128 15.13 9.78 -0.73
C VAL A 128 15.45 8.63 0.23
N VAL A 129 14.51 7.71 0.45
CA VAL A 129 14.72 6.53 1.30
C VAL A 129 15.73 5.57 0.67
N ALA A 130 15.69 5.36 -0.64
CA ALA A 130 16.63 4.53 -1.36
C ALA A 130 18.05 5.12 -1.30
N ALA A 131 18.20 6.41 -1.58
CA ALA A 131 19.48 7.11 -1.47
C ALA A 131 20.01 7.10 -0.03
N GLY A 132 19.12 7.31 0.95
CA GLY A 132 19.43 7.22 2.37
C GLY A 132 19.97 5.83 2.71
N THR A 133 19.23 4.78 2.39
CA THR A 133 19.60 3.38 2.66
C THR A 133 20.91 2.99 1.96
N LEU A 134 21.12 3.45 0.72
CA LEU A 134 22.32 3.18 -0.05
C LEU A 134 23.57 3.85 0.56
N LEU A 135 23.42 5.07 1.07
CA LEU A 135 24.51 5.77 1.76
C LEU A 135 24.80 5.12 3.12
N PHE A 136 23.75 4.78 3.88
CA PHE A 136 23.83 4.04 5.13
C PHE A 136 22.42 3.60 5.57
N VAL A 137 22.24 2.40 6.14
CA VAL A 137 20.89 1.90 6.49
C VAL A 137 20.13 2.84 7.44
N VAL A 138 20.84 3.46 8.41
CA VAL A 138 20.26 4.36 9.42
C VAL A 138 19.58 5.62 8.83
N PRO A 139 20.21 6.44 7.98
CA PRO A 139 19.56 7.59 7.34
C PRO A 139 18.39 7.18 6.43
N GLY A 140 18.43 6.01 5.80
CA GLY A 140 17.28 5.46 5.08
C GLY A 140 16.07 5.23 5.98
N VAL A 141 16.27 4.60 7.14
CA VAL A 141 15.22 4.38 8.14
C VAL A 141 14.69 5.71 8.68
N LEU A 142 15.57 6.66 9.03
CA LEU A 142 15.15 7.98 9.52
C LEU A 142 14.33 8.76 8.47
N ALA A 143 14.75 8.70 7.20
CA ALA A 143 14.00 9.27 6.08
C ALA A 143 12.60 8.66 5.98
N TYR A 144 12.51 7.33 6.05
CA TYR A 144 11.24 6.61 5.97
C TYR A 144 10.30 6.99 7.11
N LEU A 145 10.78 6.97 8.36
CA LEU A 145 9.99 7.35 9.52
C LEU A 145 9.52 8.81 9.45
N GLY A 146 10.38 9.70 8.97
CA GLY A 146 10.07 11.11 8.81
C GLY A 146 9.01 11.39 7.75
N MET A 147 8.98 10.57 6.70
CA MET A 147 8.15 10.78 5.52
C MET A 147 6.92 9.85 5.44
N LEU A 148 6.74 8.95 6.42
CA LEU A 148 5.69 7.94 6.46
C LEU A 148 4.28 8.51 6.24
N PHE A 149 3.99 9.70 6.78
CA PHE A 149 2.67 10.33 6.72
C PHE A 149 2.50 11.32 5.55
N THR A 150 3.50 11.47 4.68
CA THR A 150 3.46 12.39 3.53
C THR A 150 2.23 12.13 2.66
N GLN A 151 1.93 10.87 2.37
CA GLN A 151 0.80 10.45 1.56
C GLN A 151 -0.56 10.84 2.20
N PHE A 152 -0.65 10.83 3.53
CA PHE A 152 -1.85 11.28 4.25
C PHE A 152 -2.06 12.79 4.11
N TYR A 153 -1.01 13.59 4.21
CA TYR A 153 -1.11 15.04 3.96
C TYR A 153 -1.53 15.36 2.53
N ILE A 154 -1.04 14.61 1.54
CA ILE A 154 -1.44 14.79 0.13
C ILE A 154 -2.90 14.38 -0.07
N ALA A 155 -3.28 13.19 0.40
CA ALA A 155 -4.62 12.65 0.15
C ALA A 155 -5.71 13.35 0.96
N VAL A 156 -5.44 13.72 2.22
CA VAL A 156 -6.44 14.29 3.14
C VAL A 156 -6.53 15.81 3.00
N GLU A 157 -5.40 16.50 2.89
CA GLU A 157 -5.35 17.97 2.87
C GLU A 157 -5.22 18.56 1.46
N ASP A 158 -5.17 17.71 0.42
CA ASP A 158 -4.91 18.11 -0.96
C ASP A 158 -3.61 18.95 -1.11
N ALA A 159 -2.64 18.71 -0.22
CA ALA A 159 -1.40 19.45 -0.15
C ALA A 159 -0.44 19.04 -1.29
N PRO A 160 0.27 19.99 -1.92
CA PRO A 160 1.28 19.65 -2.91
C PRO A 160 2.44 18.90 -2.24
N PHE A 161 3.05 17.97 -2.96
CA PHE A 161 4.07 17.04 -2.43
C PHE A 161 5.20 17.70 -1.61
N PRO A 162 5.77 18.87 -1.99
CA PRO A 162 6.89 19.43 -1.23
C PRO A 162 6.44 19.93 0.16
N ARG A 163 5.22 20.47 0.25
CA ARG A 163 4.64 20.92 1.52
C ARG A 163 4.28 19.73 2.39
N ALA A 164 3.74 18.66 1.79
CA ALA A 164 3.39 17.43 2.50
C ALA A 164 4.62 16.76 3.15
N ILE A 165 5.75 16.67 2.43
CA ILE A 165 7.00 16.10 2.95
C ILE A 165 7.48 16.89 4.17
N ARG A 166 7.53 18.22 4.06
CA ARG A 166 7.97 19.09 5.16
C ARG A 166 7.08 18.98 6.40
N ARG A 167 5.75 18.90 6.20
CA ARG A 167 4.79 18.71 7.30
C ARG A 167 4.96 17.34 7.96
N SER A 168 5.07 16.27 7.18
CA SER A 168 5.33 14.92 7.70
C SER A 168 6.61 14.86 8.54
N TRP A 169 7.69 15.47 8.05
CA TRP A 169 8.98 15.47 8.75
C TRP A 169 8.91 16.17 10.11
N ARG A 170 8.23 17.32 10.17
CA ARG A 170 8.05 18.06 11.43
C ARG A 170 7.15 17.32 12.41
N ALA A 171 6.03 16.78 11.92
CA ALA A 171 5.06 16.05 12.73
C ALA A 171 5.63 14.78 13.38
N THR A 172 6.64 14.16 12.75
CA THR A 172 7.24 12.91 13.23
C THR A 172 8.49 13.11 14.07
N ALA A 173 9.10 14.31 14.07
CA ALA A 173 10.37 14.59 14.73
C ALA A 173 10.34 14.30 16.25
N GLY A 174 9.22 14.57 16.93
CA GLY A 174 9.05 14.31 18.37
C GLY A 174 8.68 12.87 18.73
N HIS A 175 8.32 12.04 17.74
CA HIS A 175 7.68 10.73 17.98
C HIS A 175 8.35 9.58 17.24
N ARG A 176 9.56 9.78 16.72
CA ARG A 176 10.27 8.83 15.85
C ARG A 176 10.35 7.42 16.41
N LEU A 177 10.61 7.25 17.72
CA LEU A 177 10.65 5.92 18.36
C LEU A 177 9.31 5.20 18.35
N ARG A 178 8.20 5.93 18.50
CA ARG A 178 6.86 5.34 18.45
C ARG A 178 6.42 5.05 17.01
N VAL A 179 6.80 5.91 16.07
CA VAL A 179 6.61 5.65 14.64
C VAL A 179 7.45 4.45 14.21
N LEU A 180 8.67 4.29 14.74
CA LEU A 180 9.51 3.11 14.54
C LEU A 180 8.83 1.85 15.07
N ALA A 181 8.26 1.88 16.29
CA ALA A 181 7.52 0.75 16.83
C ALA A 181 6.29 0.38 15.96
N LEU A 182 5.60 1.38 15.41
CA LEU A 182 4.49 1.15 14.48
C LEU A 182 4.96 0.48 13.19
N VAL A 183 6.02 0.99 12.58
CA VAL A 183 6.62 0.42 11.36
C VAL A 183 7.15 -0.98 11.62
N ALA A 184 7.83 -1.21 12.74
CA ALA A 184 8.31 -2.52 13.14
C ALA A 184 7.17 -3.53 13.26
N SER A 185 6.01 -3.11 13.78
CA SER A 185 4.81 -3.96 13.84
C SER A 185 4.36 -4.39 12.45
N PHE A 186 4.34 -3.49 11.47
CA PHE A 186 4.05 -3.83 10.06
C PHE A 186 5.14 -4.71 9.44
N GLY A 187 6.40 -4.51 9.81
CA GLY A 187 7.51 -5.37 9.41
C GLY A 187 7.29 -6.82 9.84
N VAL A 188 6.83 -7.05 11.08
CA VAL A 188 6.48 -8.39 11.58
C VAL A 188 5.34 -9.01 10.77
N PHE A 189 4.28 -8.27 10.47
CA PHE A 189 3.19 -8.77 9.62
C PHE A 189 3.66 -9.11 8.21
N SER A 190 4.55 -8.29 7.63
CA SER A 190 5.11 -8.52 6.29
C SER A 190 6.02 -9.75 6.25
N LEU A 191 6.82 -9.97 7.29
CA LEU A 191 7.64 -11.18 7.43
C LEU A 191 6.77 -12.44 7.59
N LEU A 192 5.68 -12.34 8.35
CA LEU A 192 4.73 -13.43 8.50
C LEU A 192 4.03 -13.74 7.18
N ASP A 193 3.59 -12.73 6.43
CA ASP A 193 2.99 -12.88 5.10
C ASP A 193 3.96 -13.58 4.13
N ALA A 194 5.21 -13.11 4.06
CA ALA A 194 6.25 -13.74 3.25
C ALA A 194 6.53 -15.19 3.66
N PHE A 195 6.59 -15.46 4.97
CA PHE A 195 6.77 -16.81 5.49
C PHE A 195 5.61 -17.74 5.09
N VAL A 196 4.37 -17.28 5.26
CA VAL A 196 3.16 -18.01 4.88
C VAL A 196 3.15 -18.28 3.38
N ALA A 197 3.46 -17.28 2.55
CA ALA A 197 3.51 -17.43 1.10
C ALA A 197 4.52 -18.49 0.65
N VAL A 198 5.75 -18.44 1.17
CA VAL A 198 6.80 -19.44 0.85
C VAL A 198 6.42 -20.83 1.37
N PHE A 199 5.93 -20.91 2.61
CA PHE A 199 5.56 -22.17 3.24
C PHE A 199 4.40 -22.85 2.52
N LEU A 200 3.31 -22.13 2.23
CA LEU A 200 2.16 -22.66 1.49
C LEU A 200 2.55 -23.09 0.09
N THR A 201 3.28 -22.23 -0.63
CA THR A 201 3.67 -22.51 -2.01
C THR A 201 4.52 -23.77 -2.09
N ASN A 202 5.43 -23.99 -1.13
CA ASN A 202 6.30 -25.16 -1.12
C ASN A 202 5.57 -26.44 -0.66
N ARG A 203 4.68 -26.36 0.35
CA ARG A 203 3.98 -27.54 0.90
C ARG A 203 2.81 -28.01 0.07
N LEU A 204 2.12 -27.09 -0.60
CA LEU A 204 0.91 -27.38 -1.38
C LEU A 204 1.20 -27.48 -2.88
N PHE A 205 2.48 -27.36 -3.28
CA PHE A 205 2.90 -27.48 -4.66
C PHE A 205 2.47 -28.83 -5.24
N GLY A 206 1.65 -28.79 -6.29
CA GLY A 206 1.10 -29.99 -6.95
C GLY A 206 -0.10 -30.65 -6.25
N LEU A 207 -0.47 -30.23 -5.04
CA LEU A 207 -1.65 -30.72 -4.30
C LEU A 207 -2.86 -29.80 -4.44
N VAL A 208 -2.62 -28.50 -4.59
CA VAL A 208 -3.67 -27.47 -4.69
C VAL A 208 -3.51 -26.75 -6.04
N PRO A 209 -4.62 -26.43 -6.74
CA PRO A 209 -4.55 -25.63 -7.96
C PRO A 209 -3.86 -24.29 -7.70
N PHE A 210 -2.95 -23.89 -8.60
CA PHE A 210 -2.19 -22.64 -8.49
C PHE A 210 -3.08 -21.41 -8.22
N VAL A 211 -4.22 -21.34 -8.91
CA VAL A 211 -5.21 -20.25 -8.75
C VAL A 211 -5.73 -20.15 -7.31
N ALA A 212 -5.92 -21.26 -6.60
CA ALA A 212 -6.41 -21.22 -5.22
C ALA A 212 -5.35 -20.69 -4.24
N LEU A 213 -4.07 -21.00 -4.48
CA LEU A 213 -2.96 -20.47 -3.66
C LEU A 213 -2.82 -18.95 -3.82
N GLU A 214 -3.00 -18.46 -5.03
CA GLU A 214 -2.90 -17.04 -5.32
C GLU A 214 -4.10 -16.25 -4.82
N VAL A 215 -5.33 -16.78 -4.95
CA VAL A 215 -6.51 -16.14 -4.34
C VAL A 215 -6.29 -15.96 -2.84
N LEU A 216 -5.70 -16.95 -2.18
CA LEU A 216 -5.35 -16.86 -0.77
C LEU A 216 -4.23 -15.83 -0.52
N GLU A 217 -3.19 -15.79 -1.35
CA GLU A 217 -2.11 -14.79 -1.24
C GLU A 217 -2.66 -13.36 -1.40
N VAL A 218 -3.45 -13.10 -2.43
CA VAL A 218 -4.11 -11.80 -2.65
C VAL A 218 -5.01 -11.45 -1.47
N PHE A 219 -5.75 -12.43 -0.95
CA PHE A 219 -6.62 -12.23 0.20
C PHE A 219 -5.80 -11.75 1.41
N LEU A 220 -4.73 -12.47 1.76
CA LEU A 220 -3.85 -12.15 2.88
C LEU A 220 -3.17 -10.79 2.71
N ASN A 221 -2.57 -10.55 1.54
CA ASN A 221 -1.87 -9.31 1.24
C ASN A 221 -2.80 -8.10 1.33
N THR A 222 -4.01 -8.23 0.79
CA THR A 222 -4.99 -7.15 0.84
C THR A 222 -5.46 -6.89 2.27
N VAL A 223 -5.60 -7.92 3.11
CA VAL A 223 -6.01 -7.75 4.51
C VAL A 223 -4.93 -6.96 5.25
N VAL A 224 -3.67 -7.36 5.10
CA VAL A 224 -2.52 -6.69 5.71
C VAL A 224 -2.41 -5.24 5.22
N PHE A 225 -2.62 -5.01 3.92
CA PHE A 225 -2.59 -3.66 3.34
C PHE A 225 -3.67 -2.74 3.91
N VAL A 226 -4.93 -3.18 3.88
CA VAL A 226 -6.06 -2.36 4.36
C VAL A 226 -5.96 -2.13 5.87
N PHE A 227 -5.55 -3.15 6.63
CA PHE A 227 -5.25 -3.05 8.07
C PHE A 227 -4.19 -1.98 8.35
N SER A 228 -3.08 -2.03 7.61
CA SER A 228 -1.96 -1.10 7.76
C SER A 228 -2.40 0.33 7.45
N MET A 229 -3.18 0.52 6.38
CA MET A 229 -3.74 1.82 6.01
C MET A 229 -4.67 2.39 7.08
N ALA A 230 -5.58 1.58 7.62
CA ALA A 230 -6.49 2.00 8.68
C ALA A 230 -5.74 2.35 9.97
N THR A 231 -4.74 1.55 10.33
CA THR A 231 -3.86 1.81 11.49
C THR A 231 -3.07 3.10 11.30
N MET A 232 -2.49 3.32 10.13
CA MET A 232 -1.76 4.55 9.79
C MET A 232 -2.68 5.78 9.80
N ALA A 233 -3.93 5.65 9.34
CA ALA A 233 -4.92 6.73 9.41
C ALA A 233 -5.22 7.13 10.87
N ASP A 234 -5.33 6.15 11.77
CA ASP A 234 -5.51 6.39 13.20
C ASP A 234 -4.29 7.08 13.83
N ALA A 235 -3.09 6.60 13.51
CA ALA A 235 -1.83 7.19 13.95
C ALA A 235 -1.68 8.64 13.45
N TYR A 236 -2.04 8.90 12.19
CA TYR A 236 -2.06 10.23 11.59
C TYR A 236 -3.00 11.18 12.35
N ARG A 237 -4.22 10.74 12.69
CA ARG A 237 -5.16 11.53 13.49
C ARG A 237 -4.61 11.87 14.87
N GLN A 238 -3.94 10.92 15.53
CA GLN A 238 -3.33 11.14 16.84
C GLN A 238 -2.21 12.19 16.79
N LEU A 239 -1.30 12.10 15.80
CA LEU A 239 -0.21 13.07 15.61
C LEU A 239 -0.73 14.47 15.27
N ARG A 240 -1.76 14.55 14.42
CA ARG A 240 -2.37 15.82 14.04
C ARG A 240 -3.03 16.50 15.24
N ALA A 241 -3.80 15.76 16.04
CA ALA A 241 -4.46 16.30 17.23
C ALA A 241 -3.45 16.85 18.26
N GLU A 242 -2.25 16.28 18.33
CA GLU A 242 -1.19 16.78 19.23
C GLU A 242 -0.50 18.04 18.69
N SER A 243 -0.32 18.12 17.36
CA SER A 243 0.27 19.29 16.70
C SER A 243 -0.58 20.55 16.87
N TYR A 244 -1.92 20.43 16.84
CA TYR A 244 -2.85 21.56 17.04
C TYR A 244 -2.99 22.02 18.49
N VAL A 245 -2.50 21.25 19.47
CA VAL A 245 -2.54 21.62 20.90
C VAL A 245 -1.26 22.37 21.31
N THR A 246 -0.24 22.35 20.46
CA THR A 246 1.06 23.01 20.70
C THR A 246 1.25 24.30 19.92
N ASP A 247 0.31 24.65 19.04
CA ASP A 247 0.12 25.99 18.44
C ASP A 247 -0.98 26.75 19.20
#